data_AF-A0A1E5GZK2-F1
#
_entry.id   AF-A0A1E5GZK2-F1
#
_cell.length_a   1.000
_cell.length_b   1.000
_cell.length_c   1.000
_cell.angle_alpha   90.00
_cell.angle_beta   90.00
_cell.angle_gamma   90.00
#
_symmetry.space_group_name_H-M   'P 1'
#
loop_
_entity.id
_entity.type
_entity.pdbx_description
1 polymer ?
#
loop_
_entity_poly.entity_id
_entity_poly.type
_entity_poly.pdbx_seq_one_letter_code
_entity_poly.pdbx_strand_id
1 'polypeptide(L)'
;MTEEEKKEIEELRAQKEQMEAALKEKKYSQAELDAAVAKRVASATADLDAKIKSIQESSMTEQELNKQRQAEEAAKTQEYIASLERETRVNYAQSLLATNGLPADQQFAEVYASFDKDTIKLQIEAQAKLISDAKQAEIDRLAKENAPKSKLPINQGGGVPAKPNYVDPRSILESQGFL
;
A
#
# COMPACT_ATOMS: atom_id res chain seq x y z
N MET A 1 34.33 56.89 46.44
CA MET A 1 35.11 56.16 45.44
C MET A 1 36.36 55.66 46.13
N THR A 2 36.45 54.37 46.35
CA THR A 2 37.57 53.71 47.03
C THR A 2 38.78 53.65 46.10
N GLU A 3 39.98 53.41 46.65
CA GLU A 3 41.19 53.24 45.83
C GLU A 3 41.12 51.99 44.94
N GLU A 4 40.32 50.99 45.32
CA GLU A 4 40.04 49.80 44.51
C GLU A 4 39.17 50.15 43.29
N GLU A 5 38.10 50.92 43.47
CA GLU A 5 37.23 51.37 42.36
C GLU A 5 37.99 52.25 41.36
N LYS A 6 38.95 53.07 41.82
CA LYS A 6 39.83 53.87 40.95
C LYS A 6 40.70 52.98 40.07
N LYS A 7 41.32 51.97 40.68
CA LYS A 7 42.20 51.03 39.98
C LYS A 7 41.45 50.20 38.95
N GLU A 8 40.25 49.75 39.29
CA GLU A 8 39.37 49.01 38.36
C GLU A 8 38.92 49.88 37.17
N ILE A 9 38.58 51.15 37.41
CA ILE A 9 38.24 52.10 36.34
C ILE A 9 39.45 52.35 35.42
N GLU A 10 40.66 52.41 35.96
CA GLU A 10 41.89 52.63 35.18
C GLU A 10 42.24 51.39 34.34
N GLU A 11 42.11 50.18 34.89
CA GLU A 11 42.27 48.92 34.16
C GLU A 11 41.22 48.78 33.03
N LEU A 12 39.95 49.10 33.30
CA LEU A 12 38.89 49.07 32.28
C LEU A 12 39.13 50.09 31.16
N ARG A 13 39.68 51.27 31.47
CA ARG A 13 40.05 52.26 30.45
C ARG A 13 41.21 51.76 29.59
N ALA A 14 42.24 51.19 30.20
CA ALA A 14 43.36 50.61 29.46
C ALA A 14 42.90 49.44 28.56
N GLN A 15 42.00 48.59 29.06
CA GLN A 15 41.44 47.49 28.29
C GLN A 15 40.57 47.99 27.12
N LYS A 16 39.78 49.04 27.34
CA LYS A 16 38.99 49.69 26.29
C LYS A 16 39.89 50.30 25.22
N GLU A 17 40.96 50.99 25.60
CA GLU A 17 41.91 51.60 24.67
C GLU A 17 42.65 50.55 23.84
N GLN A 18 43.06 49.43 24.46
CA GLN A 18 43.63 48.28 23.75
C GLN A 18 42.63 47.65 22.77
N MET A 19 41.36 47.51 23.16
CA MET A 19 40.31 47.01 22.26
C MET A 19 40.04 47.96 21.10
N GLU A 20 40.01 49.28 21.34
CA GLU A 20 39.81 50.27 20.29
C GLU A 20 40.98 50.34 19.30
N ALA A 21 42.22 50.18 19.79
CA ALA A 21 43.41 50.06 18.94
C ALA A 21 43.36 48.79 18.07
N ALA A 22 43.01 47.64 18.68
CA ALA A 22 42.84 46.38 17.95
C ALA A 22 41.70 46.42 16.91
N LEU A 23 40.64 47.19 17.19
CA LEU A 23 39.55 47.40 16.24
C LEU A 23 39.96 48.31 15.07
N LYS A 24 40.79 49.33 15.31
CA LYS A 24 41.32 50.24 14.27
C LYS A 24 42.33 49.57 13.35
N GLU A 25 43.11 48.61 13.85
CA GLU A 25 44.04 47.83 13.03
C GLU A 25 43.35 46.73 12.19
N LYS A 26 42.18 46.25 12.63
CA LYS A 26 41.40 45.27 11.86
C LYS A 26 40.66 45.93 10.69
N LYS A 27 41.24 45.83 9.51
CA LYS A 27 40.51 46.01 8.24
C LYS A 27 39.67 44.77 7.98
N TYR A 28 38.43 44.77 8.47
CA TYR A 28 37.45 43.76 8.05
C TYR A 28 37.14 43.97 6.57
N SER A 29 37.31 42.93 5.77
CA SER A 29 36.80 42.91 4.40
C SER A 29 35.28 42.98 4.42
N GLN A 30 34.68 43.49 3.33
CA GLN A 30 33.22 43.50 3.18
C GLN A 30 32.63 42.09 3.35
N ALA A 31 33.34 41.06 2.89
CA ALA A 31 32.95 39.67 3.05
C ALA A 31 32.90 39.21 4.53
N GLU A 32 33.82 39.66 5.38
CA GLU A 32 33.81 39.34 6.82
C GLU A 32 32.69 40.06 7.56
N LEU A 33 32.36 41.30 7.14
CA LEU A 33 31.22 42.04 7.66
C LEU A 33 29.90 41.39 7.26
N ASP A 34 29.75 41.01 5.98
CA ASP A 34 28.55 40.35 5.46
C ASP A 34 28.32 38.99 6.15
N ALA A 35 29.40 38.22 6.39
CA ALA A 35 29.31 36.96 7.12
C ALA A 35 28.88 37.15 8.59
N ALA A 36 29.40 38.18 9.27
CA ALA A 36 29.02 38.50 10.64
C ALA A 36 27.55 38.97 10.74
N VAL A 37 27.09 39.76 9.76
CA VAL A 37 25.70 40.19 9.65
C VAL A 37 24.79 39.00 9.36
N ALA A 38 25.11 38.16 8.37
CA ALA A 38 24.33 36.98 8.03
C ALA A 38 24.20 36.02 9.22
N LYS A 39 25.29 35.79 9.97
CA LYS A 39 25.28 34.96 11.18
C LYS A 39 24.38 35.55 12.27
N ARG A 40 24.42 36.87 12.48
CA ARG A 40 23.54 37.55 13.44
C ARG A 40 22.08 37.49 13.04
N VAL A 41 21.77 37.70 11.76
CA VAL A 41 20.41 37.59 11.25
C VAL A 41 19.89 36.17 11.41
N ALA A 42 20.67 35.15 11.02
CA ALA A 42 20.28 33.75 11.19
C ALA A 42 20.02 33.38 12.66
N SER A 43 20.89 33.83 13.57
CA SER A 43 20.72 33.62 15.00
C SER A 43 19.48 34.32 15.56
N ALA A 44 19.24 35.57 15.15
CA ALA A 44 18.07 36.33 15.58
C ALA A 44 16.76 35.74 15.05
N THR A 45 16.75 35.25 13.80
CA THR A 45 15.59 34.54 13.22
C THR A 45 15.30 33.24 13.97
N ALA A 46 16.33 32.44 14.27
CA ALA A 46 16.16 31.20 15.03
C ALA A 46 15.61 31.47 16.45
N ASP A 47 16.07 32.53 17.12
CA ASP A 47 15.57 32.93 18.44
C ASP A 47 14.12 33.46 18.37
N LEU A 48 13.74 34.13 17.29
CA LEU A 48 12.37 34.58 17.05
C LEU A 48 11.43 33.39 16.78
N ASP A 49 11.86 32.42 15.98
CA ASP A 49 11.08 31.20 15.71
C ASP A 49 10.87 30.37 16.99
N ALA A 50 11.90 30.24 17.82
CA ALA A 50 11.79 29.57 19.11
C ALA A 50 10.80 30.29 20.04
N LYS A 51 10.79 31.63 20.04
CA LYS A 51 9.82 32.43 20.80
C LYS A 51 8.40 32.31 20.25
N ILE A 52 8.21 32.31 18.92
CA ILE A 52 6.90 32.12 18.29
C ILE A 52 6.34 30.75 18.67
N LYS A 53 7.16 29.70 18.57
CA LYS A 53 6.76 28.34 18.95
C LYS A 53 6.40 28.24 20.44
N SER A 54 7.22 28.82 21.31
CA SER A 54 6.95 28.87 22.75
C SER A 54 5.66 29.66 23.08
N ILE A 55 5.39 30.75 22.38
CA ILE A 55 4.13 31.51 22.52
C ILE A 55 2.94 30.69 22.01
N GLN A 56 3.07 29.98 20.88
CA GLN A 56 2.01 29.10 20.37
C GLN A 56 1.68 28.00 21.37
N GLU A 57 2.69 27.32 21.90
CA GLU A 57 2.56 26.29 22.94
C GLU A 57 1.97 26.86 24.24
N SER A 58 2.36 28.08 24.62
CA SER A 58 1.83 28.77 25.81
C SER A 58 0.44 29.41 25.59
N SER A 59 0.03 29.60 24.34
CA SER A 59 -1.28 30.13 23.95
C SER A 59 -2.34 29.03 23.77
N MET A 60 -1.91 27.77 23.63
CA MET A 60 -2.81 26.64 23.78
C MET A 60 -3.16 26.52 25.26
N THR A 61 -4.43 26.69 25.57
CA THR A 61 -4.93 26.43 26.92
C THR A 61 -4.68 24.96 27.28
N GLU A 62 -4.51 24.67 28.57
CA GLU A 62 -4.38 23.29 29.07
C GLU A 62 -5.53 22.39 28.59
N GLN A 63 -6.69 22.99 28.32
CA GLN A 63 -7.85 22.35 27.70
C GLN A 63 -7.64 21.97 26.23
N GLU A 64 -6.99 22.80 25.43
CA GLU A 64 -6.64 22.51 24.02
C GLU A 64 -5.59 21.39 23.92
N LEU A 65 -4.62 21.40 24.83
CA LEU A 65 -3.54 20.42 24.88
C LEU A 65 -4.06 19.04 25.32
N ASN A 66 -5.02 19.02 26.26
CA ASN A 66 -5.72 17.79 26.65
C ASN A 66 -6.63 17.26 25.54
N LYS A 67 -7.32 18.12 24.77
CA LYS A 67 -8.10 17.69 23.59
C LYS A 67 -7.21 17.06 22.53
N GLN A 68 -6.04 17.65 22.25
CA GLN A 68 -5.11 17.12 21.27
C GLN A 68 -4.57 15.76 21.69
N ARG A 69 -4.20 15.59 22.97
CA ARG A 69 -3.76 14.31 23.52
C ARG A 69 -4.86 13.24 23.45
N GLN A 70 -6.09 13.60 23.80
CA GLN A 70 -7.24 12.70 23.66
C GLN A 70 -7.50 12.31 22.19
N ALA A 71 -7.37 13.25 21.26
CA ALA A 71 -7.50 12.95 19.84
C ALA A 71 -6.38 12.03 19.33
N GLU A 72 -5.14 12.22 19.79
CA GLU A 72 -4.00 11.35 19.45
C GLU A 72 -4.14 9.96 20.05
N GLU A 73 -4.56 9.85 21.32
CA GLU A 73 -4.84 8.58 21.98
C GLU A 73 -6.02 7.85 21.31
N ALA A 74 -7.07 8.58 20.92
CA ALA A 74 -8.19 8.02 20.17
C ALA A 74 -7.75 7.53 18.79
N ALA A 75 -6.91 8.28 18.08
CA ALA A 75 -6.35 7.86 16.79
C ALA A 75 -5.49 6.60 16.92
N LYS A 76 -4.57 6.55 17.89
CA LYS A 76 -3.76 5.35 18.18
C LYS A 76 -4.63 4.14 18.55
N THR A 77 -5.67 4.36 19.35
CA THR A 77 -6.62 3.30 19.72
C THR A 77 -7.38 2.80 18.49
N GLN A 78 -7.81 3.70 17.61
CA GLN A 78 -8.50 3.35 16.38
C GLN A 78 -7.58 2.59 15.40
N GLU A 79 -6.32 3.01 15.26
CA GLU A 79 -5.31 2.29 14.47
C GLU A 79 -5.06 0.88 15.02
N TYR A 80 -5.00 0.73 16.34
CA TYR A 80 -4.85 -0.57 16.99
C TYR A 80 -6.07 -1.48 16.76
N ILE A 81 -7.30 -0.94 16.87
CA ILE A 81 -8.50 -1.71 16.56
C ILE A 81 -8.52 -2.12 15.08
N ALA A 82 -8.19 -1.21 14.17
CA ALA A 82 -8.14 -1.48 12.75
C ALA A 82 -7.08 -2.55 12.40
N SER A 83 -5.94 -2.58 13.10
CA SER A 83 -4.91 -3.60 12.90
C SER A 83 -5.38 -4.98 13.37
N LEU A 84 -6.03 -5.07 14.53
CA LEU A 84 -6.64 -6.30 15.04
C LEU A 84 -7.74 -6.83 14.10
N GLU A 85 -8.58 -5.95 13.58
CA GLU A 85 -9.61 -6.32 12.60
C GLU A 85 -9.02 -6.81 11.28
N ARG A 86 -7.93 -6.19 10.82
CA ARG A 86 -7.18 -6.65 9.63
C ARG A 86 -6.57 -8.02 9.89
N GLU A 87 -5.90 -8.24 11.01
CA GLU A 87 -5.31 -9.53 11.38
C GLU A 87 -6.38 -10.63 11.44
N THR A 88 -7.52 -10.35 12.05
CA THR A 88 -8.66 -11.27 12.09
C THR A 88 -9.13 -11.64 10.68
N ARG A 89 -9.16 -10.69 9.75
CA ARG A 89 -9.53 -10.93 8.34
C ARG A 89 -8.48 -11.73 7.58
N VAL A 90 -7.19 -11.45 7.79
CA VAL A 90 -6.09 -12.24 7.20
C VAL A 90 -6.19 -13.69 7.64
N ASN A 91 -6.32 -13.95 8.95
CA ASN A 91 -6.41 -15.30 9.50
C ASN A 91 -7.66 -16.04 8.98
N TYR A 92 -8.79 -15.33 8.84
CA TYR A 92 -9.99 -15.87 8.24
C TYR A 92 -9.80 -16.26 6.77
N ALA A 93 -9.19 -15.37 5.97
CA ALA A 93 -8.89 -15.63 4.57
C ALA A 93 -7.91 -16.81 4.41
N GLN A 94 -6.84 -16.88 5.21
CA GLN A 94 -5.90 -18.02 5.19
C GLN A 94 -6.62 -19.34 5.45
N SER A 95 -7.51 -19.38 6.44
CA SER A 95 -8.26 -20.59 6.78
C SER A 95 -9.16 -21.04 5.62
N LEU A 96 -9.85 -20.09 4.97
CA LEU A 96 -10.69 -20.38 3.82
C LEU A 96 -9.89 -20.81 2.58
N LEU A 97 -8.77 -20.15 2.29
CA LEU A 97 -7.88 -20.51 1.19
C LEU A 97 -7.37 -21.94 1.37
N ALA A 98 -6.90 -22.28 2.58
CA ALA A 98 -6.42 -23.62 2.91
C ALA A 98 -7.52 -24.67 2.76
N THR A 99 -8.73 -24.37 3.25
CA THR A 99 -9.90 -25.27 3.15
C THR A 99 -10.29 -25.54 1.69
N ASN A 100 -10.14 -24.55 0.82
CA ASN A 100 -10.48 -24.65 -0.60
C ASN A 100 -9.30 -25.15 -1.48
N GLY A 101 -8.17 -25.55 -0.87
CA GLY A 101 -7.00 -26.03 -1.61
C GLY A 101 -6.31 -24.95 -2.45
N LEU A 102 -6.44 -23.69 -2.06
CA LEU A 102 -5.80 -22.53 -2.67
C LEU A 102 -4.54 -22.12 -1.87
N PRO A 103 -3.61 -21.35 -2.46
CA PRO A 103 -2.47 -20.80 -1.74
C PRO A 103 -2.92 -19.99 -0.52
N ALA A 104 -2.48 -20.40 0.67
CA ALA A 104 -2.88 -19.82 1.95
C ALA A 104 -1.73 -19.06 2.63
N ASP A 105 -0.71 -18.66 1.87
CA ASP A 105 0.37 -17.84 2.38
C ASP A 105 -0.13 -16.44 2.77
N GLN A 106 0.66 -15.77 3.61
CA GLN A 106 0.29 -14.48 4.17
C GLN A 106 0.06 -13.41 3.08
N GLN A 107 0.90 -13.38 2.04
CA GLN A 107 0.78 -12.39 0.97
C GLN A 107 -0.53 -12.57 0.20
N PHE A 108 -0.92 -13.82 -0.08
CA PHE A 108 -2.16 -14.12 -0.77
C PHE A 108 -3.40 -13.81 0.07
N ALA A 109 -3.37 -14.12 1.36
CA ALA A 109 -4.48 -13.82 2.27
C ALA A 109 -4.66 -12.30 2.52
N GLU A 110 -3.58 -11.53 2.50
CA GLU A 110 -3.64 -10.07 2.64
C GLU A 110 -4.42 -9.38 1.51
N VAL A 111 -4.43 -9.95 0.30
CA VAL A 111 -5.24 -9.45 -0.83
C VAL A 111 -6.73 -9.45 -0.45
N TYR A 112 -7.17 -10.52 0.20
CA TYR A 112 -8.56 -10.68 0.63
C TYR A 112 -8.89 -9.88 1.89
N ALA A 113 -7.92 -9.65 2.78
CA ALA A 113 -8.13 -8.95 4.04
C ALA A 113 -8.58 -7.48 3.91
N SER A 114 -8.50 -6.92 2.70
CA SER A 114 -9.08 -5.61 2.37
C SER A 114 -10.62 -5.60 2.36
N PHE A 115 -11.24 -6.76 2.14
CA PHE A 115 -12.69 -6.92 2.09
C PHE A 115 -13.30 -7.21 3.47
N ASP A 116 -14.62 -7.13 3.58
CA ASP A 116 -15.37 -7.66 4.72
C ASP A 116 -15.42 -9.20 4.68
N LYS A 117 -15.76 -9.84 5.80
CA LYS A 117 -15.71 -11.31 5.93
C LYS A 117 -16.62 -12.03 4.93
N ASP A 118 -17.80 -11.48 4.64
CA ASP A 118 -18.74 -12.13 3.73
C ASP A 118 -18.24 -12.07 2.29
N THR A 119 -17.67 -10.93 1.90
CA THR A 119 -17.01 -10.77 0.60
C THR A 119 -15.76 -11.64 0.47
N ILE A 120 -14.93 -11.76 1.53
CA ILE A 120 -13.77 -12.67 1.55
C ILE A 120 -14.20 -14.09 1.21
N LYS A 121 -15.23 -14.59 1.90
CA LYS A 121 -15.76 -15.92 1.68
C LYS A 121 -16.24 -16.11 0.24
N LEU A 122 -17.07 -15.19 -0.25
CA LEU A 122 -17.62 -15.24 -1.60
C LEU A 122 -16.52 -15.29 -2.68
N GLN A 123 -15.49 -14.43 -2.56
CA GLN A 123 -14.42 -14.38 -3.56
C GLN A 123 -13.56 -15.64 -3.56
N ILE A 124 -13.20 -16.17 -2.39
CA ILE A 124 -12.40 -17.38 -2.28
C ILE A 124 -13.16 -18.59 -2.83
N GLU A 125 -14.44 -18.73 -2.47
CA GLU A 125 -15.29 -19.83 -2.97
C GLU A 125 -15.50 -19.74 -4.49
N ALA A 126 -15.70 -18.53 -5.03
CA ALA A 126 -15.80 -18.31 -6.47
C ALA A 126 -14.50 -18.68 -7.19
N GLN A 127 -13.34 -18.28 -6.66
CA GLN A 127 -12.04 -18.62 -7.23
C GLN A 127 -11.78 -20.13 -7.20
N ALA A 128 -12.09 -20.79 -6.07
CA ALA A 128 -11.96 -22.23 -5.92
C ALA A 128 -12.82 -22.98 -6.95
N LYS A 129 -14.06 -22.54 -7.14
CA LYS A 129 -14.98 -23.10 -8.14
C LYS A 129 -14.44 -22.95 -9.56
N LEU A 130 -13.98 -21.76 -9.94
CA LEU A 130 -13.39 -21.52 -11.27
C LEU A 130 -12.20 -22.45 -11.54
N ILE A 131 -11.32 -22.64 -10.55
CA ILE A 131 -10.18 -23.54 -10.66
C ILE A 131 -10.62 -25.00 -10.78
N SER A 132 -11.62 -25.42 -9.99
CA SER A 132 -12.17 -26.77 -10.06
C SER A 132 -12.80 -27.05 -11.43
N ASP A 133 -13.62 -26.14 -11.95
CA ASP A 133 -14.28 -26.27 -13.24
C ASP A 133 -13.25 -26.33 -14.38
N ALA A 134 -12.20 -25.51 -14.31
CA ALA A 134 -11.10 -25.53 -15.27
C ALA A 134 -10.30 -26.84 -15.23
N LYS A 135 -10.02 -27.37 -14.02
CA LYS A 135 -9.36 -28.68 -13.86
C LYS A 135 -10.21 -29.80 -14.45
N GLN A 136 -11.53 -29.79 -14.21
CA GLN A 136 -12.43 -30.80 -14.74
C GLN A 136 -12.51 -30.72 -16.27
N ALA A 137 -12.61 -29.52 -16.84
CA ALA A 137 -12.62 -29.33 -18.29
C ALA A 137 -11.34 -29.84 -18.97
N GLU A 138 -10.17 -29.66 -18.34
CA GLU A 138 -8.90 -30.17 -18.84
C GLU A 138 -8.80 -31.69 -18.73
N ILE A 139 -9.28 -32.28 -17.63
CA ILE A 139 -9.39 -33.73 -17.48
C ILE A 139 -10.30 -34.31 -18.59
N ASP A 140 -11.45 -33.70 -18.83
CA ASP A 140 -12.38 -34.14 -19.86
C ASP A 140 -11.77 -34.01 -21.28
N ARG A 141 -10.99 -32.94 -21.53
CA ARG A 141 -10.24 -32.76 -22.78
C ARG A 141 -9.23 -33.87 -22.97
N LEU A 142 -8.40 -34.14 -21.97
CA LEU A 142 -7.38 -35.20 -22.01
C LEU A 142 -8.01 -36.60 -22.11
N ALA A 143 -9.14 -36.84 -21.47
CA ALA A 143 -9.87 -38.09 -21.57
C ALA A 143 -10.42 -38.31 -22.99
N LYS A 144 -10.89 -37.26 -23.66
CA LYS A 144 -11.30 -37.32 -25.07
C LYS A 144 -10.12 -37.53 -26.02
N GLU A 145 -8.98 -36.90 -25.76
CA GLU A 145 -7.76 -37.06 -26.57
C GLU A 145 -7.12 -38.44 -26.42
N ASN A 146 -7.15 -39.00 -25.22
CA ASN A 146 -6.65 -40.34 -24.91
C ASN A 146 -7.71 -41.44 -25.03
N ALA A 147 -8.94 -41.10 -25.41
CA ALA A 147 -9.94 -42.11 -25.72
C ALA A 147 -9.38 -43.01 -26.84
N PRO A 148 -9.41 -44.35 -26.68
CA PRO A 148 -8.93 -45.23 -27.72
C PRO A 148 -9.70 -44.88 -28.99
N LYS A 149 -8.98 -44.40 -30.02
CA LYS A 149 -9.56 -44.20 -31.35
C LYS A 149 -10.25 -45.51 -31.69
N SER A 150 -11.58 -45.50 -31.67
CA SER A 150 -12.38 -46.62 -32.12
C SER A 150 -11.78 -47.02 -33.46
N LYS A 151 -11.14 -48.20 -33.50
CA LYS A 151 -10.82 -48.80 -34.78
C LYS A 151 -12.18 -48.97 -35.43
N LEU A 152 -12.45 -48.12 -36.42
CA LEU A 152 -13.54 -48.30 -37.37
C LEU A 152 -13.68 -49.80 -37.61
N PRO A 153 -14.89 -50.37 -37.52
CA PRO A 153 -15.06 -51.80 -37.67
C PRO A 153 -14.36 -52.22 -38.95
N ILE A 154 -13.29 -53.01 -38.79
CA ILE A 154 -12.55 -53.58 -39.90
C ILE A 154 -13.57 -54.51 -40.54
N ASN A 155 -14.07 -54.09 -41.69
CA ASN A 155 -14.99 -54.81 -42.53
C ASN A 155 -14.27 -56.11 -42.94
N GLN A 156 -14.43 -57.16 -42.13
CA GLN A 156 -14.02 -58.51 -42.50
C GLN A 156 -15.03 -58.97 -43.55
N GLY A 157 -14.51 -59.28 -44.73
CA GLY A 157 -15.27 -59.38 -45.97
C GLY A 157 -16.45 -60.36 -45.94
N GLY A 158 -17.41 -60.07 -46.81
CA GLY A 158 -18.36 -61.06 -47.30
C GLY A 158 -19.83 -60.68 -47.16
N GLY A 159 -20.25 -59.54 -47.69
CA GLY A 159 -21.67 -59.20 -47.77
C GLY A 159 -21.90 -57.95 -48.61
N VAL A 160 -22.44 -58.15 -49.80
CA VAL A 160 -22.87 -57.19 -50.83
C VAL A 160 -23.22 -55.79 -50.26
N PRO A 161 -22.71 -54.68 -50.83
CA PRO A 161 -23.14 -53.35 -50.41
C PRO A 161 -24.62 -53.21 -50.70
N ALA A 162 -25.45 -53.13 -49.66
CA ALA A 162 -26.83 -52.69 -49.81
C ALA A 162 -26.77 -51.27 -50.42
N LYS A 163 -27.27 -51.14 -51.65
CA LYS A 163 -27.41 -49.84 -52.30
C LYS A 163 -28.15 -48.90 -51.35
N PRO A 164 -27.74 -47.63 -51.22
CA PRO A 164 -28.57 -46.67 -50.50
C PRO A 164 -29.94 -46.67 -51.15
N ASN A 165 -30.97 -46.90 -50.34
CA ASN A 165 -32.35 -46.81 -50.77
C ASN A 165 -32.62 -45.33 -51.07
N TYR A 166 -32.34 -44.91 -52.30
CA TYR A 166 -32.76 -43.62 -52.80
C TYR A 166 -34.28 -43.68 -52.87
N VAL A 167 -34.93 -43.11 -51.86
CA VAL A 167 -36.36 -42.84 -51.90
C VAL A 167 -36.54 -41.79 -52.99
N ASP A 168 -37.18 -42.16 -54.09
CA ASP A 168 -37.48 -41.24 -55.18
C ASP A 168 -38.36 -40.10 -54.63
N PRO A 169 -37.92 -38.83 -54.68
CA PRO A 169 -38.69 -37.70 -54.17
C PRO A 169 -40.09 -37.61 -54.80
N ARG A 170 -40.29 -38.12 -56.02
CA ARG A 170 -41.62 -38.19 -56.65
C ARG A 170 -42.57 -39.15 -55.94
N SER A 171 -42.08 -40.30 -55.49
CA SER A 171 -42.87 -41.27 -54.72
C SER A 171 -43.34 -40.68 -53.37
N ILE A 172 -42.52 -39.84 -52.76
CA ILE A 172 -42.88 -39.13 -51.52
C ILE A 172 -43.96 -38.07 -51.80
N LEU A 173 -43.87 -37.35 -52.92
CA LEU A 173 -44.85 -36.32 -53.28
C LEU A 173 -46.21 -36.91 -53.69
N GLU A 174 -46.23 -38.05 -54.39
CA GLU A 174 -47.47 -38.78 -54.72
C GLU A 174 -48.15 -39.37 -53.47
N SER A 175 -47.38 -39.96 -52.54
CA SER A 175 -47.94 -40.53 -51.31
C SER A 175 -48.48 -39.47 -50.33
N GLN A 176 -48.03 -38.23 -50.45
CA GLN A 176 -48.52 -37.08 -49.67
C GLN A 176 -49.58 -36.23 -50.42
N GLY A 177 -49.99 -36.65 -51.63
CA GLY A 177 -51.07 -36.02 -52.40
C GLY A 177 -50.71 -34.64 -52.98
N PHE A 178 -49.42 -34.35 -53.18
CA PHE A 178 -48.94 -33.09 -53.76
C PHE A 178 -48.80 -33.14 -55.29
N LEU A 179 -49.12 -34.28 -55.93
CA LEU A 179 -49.12 -34.52 -57.38
C LEU A 179 -50.40 -35.23 -57.81
#